data_AF-A0A1Q4ZRG2-F1
#
_entry.id   AF-A0A1Q4ZRG2-F1
#
_cell.length_a   1.000
_cell.length_b   1.000
_cell.length_c   1.000
_cell.angle_alpha   90.00
_cell.angle_beta   90.00
_cell.angle_gamma   90.00
#
_symmetry.space_group_name_H-M   'P 1'
#
loop_
_entity.id
_entity.type
_entity.pdbx_description
1 polymer ?
#
loop_
_entity_poly.entity_id
_entity_poly.type
_entity_poly.pdbx_seq_one_letter_code
_entity_poly.pdbx_strand_id
1 'polypeptide(L)'
;MSNELILAAVGAAGAVLAAVFAGAAAIRAGQLQGRSAYRGPVDAVRRQHQRAAYADLLGVAHELQRAGVALLCLFRSPDPPQDHPLLGALVNPVIEKYTELIPLLDVVDLEGPDPVAQAAQRIKEAAVGLMETAVWTNQRLSTGESTINPEHYTVVARAQQQLLIPAVASLEGANTDFTKAARAHLNGAW
;
A
#
# COMPACT_ATOMS: atom_id res chain seq x y z
N MET A 1 -28.15 -45.80 61.51
CA MET A 1 -26.78 -45.71 60.97
C MET A 1 -26.67 -46.07 59.49
N SER A 2 -27.38 -47.08 58.96
CA SER A 2 -27.20 -47.51 57.56
C SER A 2 -27.60 -46.48 56.49
N ASN A 3 -28.59 -45.61 56.73
CA ASN A 3 -29.01 -44.61 55.73
C ASN A 3 -28.03 -43.43 55.57
N GLU A 4 -27.29 -43.06 56.62
CA GLU A 4 -26.31 -41.96 56.55
C GLU A 4 -25.06 -42.35 55.74
N LEU A 5 -24.64 -43.61 55.83
CA LEU A 5 -23.53 -44.16 55.04
C LEU A 5 -23.86 -44.21 53.54
N ILE A 6 -25.11 -44.53 53.18
CA ILE A 6 -25.57 -44.54 51.78
C ILE A 6 -25.63 -43.12 51.22
N LEU A 7 -26.15 -42.15 51.99
CA LEU A 7 -26.20 -40.74 51.56
C LEU A 7 -24.79 -40.16 51.35
N ALA A 8 -23.87 -40.46 52.27
CA ALA A 8 -22.47 -40.02 52.18
C ALA A 8 -21.74 -40.64 50.97
N ALA A 9 -21.97 -41.92 50.68
CA ALA A 9 -21.38 -42.60 49.52
C ALA A 9 -21.89 -42.02 48.19
N VAL A 10 -23.19 -41.72 48.09
CA VAL A 10 -23.78 -41.09 46.89
C VAL A 10 -23.25 -39.66 46.69
N GLY A 11 -23.14 -38.88 47.77
CA GLY A 11 -22.54 -37.54 47.73
C GLY A 11 -21.06 -37.56 47.30
N ALA A 12 -20.27 -38.49 47.84
CA ALA A 12 -18.87 -38.66 47.47
C ALA A 12 -18.69 -39.07 46.00
N ALA A 13 -19.52 -39.99 45.50
CA ALA A 13 -19.49 -40.40 44.09
C ALA A 13 -19.86 -39.25 43.14
N GLY A 14 -20.86 -38.44 43.51
CA GLY A 14 -21.24 -37.24 42.75
C GLY A 14 -20.12 -36.19 42.69
N ALA A 15 -19.42 -35.96 43.80
CA ALA A 15 -18.32 -35.01 43.87
C ALA A 15 -17.12 -35.43 42.99
N VAL A 16 -16.79 -36.73 42.97
CA VAL A 16 -15.71 -37.26 42.11
C VAL A 16 -16.05 -37.09 40.63
N LEU A 17 -17.29 -37.41 40.23
CA LEU A 17 -17.73 -37.21 38.85
C LEU A 17 -17.70 -35.74 38.44
N ALA A 18 -18.20 -34.83 39.29
CA ALA A 18 -18.16 -33.40 39.03
C ALA A 18 -16.71 -32.89 38.87
N ALA A 19 -15.78 -33.37 39.71
CA ALA A 19 -14.37 -33.01 39.61
C ALA A 19 -13.72 -33.50 38.30
N VAL A 20 -14.08 -34.70 37.83
CA VAL A 20 -13.60 -35.23 36.54
C VAL A 20 -14.10 -34.40 35.35
N PHE A 21 -15.39 -34.04 35.34
CA PHE A 21 -15.95 -33.19 34.28
C PHE A 21 -15.37 -31.77 34.30
N ALA A 22 -15.20 -31.17 35.48
CA ALA A 22 -14.54 -29.88 35.64
C ALA A 22 -13.08 -29.92 35.16
N GLY A 23 -12.34 -30.97 35.51
CA GLY A 23 -10.97 -31.18 35.05
C GLY A 23 -10.87 -31.35 33.53
N ALA A 24 -11.75 -32.14 32.92
CA ALA A 24 -11.81 -32.32 31.47
C ALA A 24 -12.16 -31.02 30.73
N ALA A 25 -13.12 -30.25 31.27
CA ALA A 25 -13.49 -28.94 30.75
C ALA A 25 -12.34 -27.94 30.85
N ALA A 26 -11.61 -27.90 31.97
CA ALA A 26 -10.45 -27.03 32.16
C ALA A 26 -9.30 -27.37 31.19
N ILE A 27 -9.04 -28.65 30.93
CA ILE A 27 -8.02 -29.08 29.95
C ILE A 27 -8.43 -28.64 28.53
N ARG A 28 -9.70 -28.82 28.13
CA ARG A 28 -10.21 -28.38 26.82
C ARG A 28 -10.13 -26.87 26.67
N ALA A 29 -10.53 -26.11 27.70
CA ALA A 29 -10.43 -24.66 27.72
C ALA A 29 -8.98 -24.20 27.60
N GLY A 30 -8.06 -24.82 28.36
CA GLY A 30 -6.62 -24.52 28.29
C GLY A 30 -6.00 -24.82 26.92
N GLN A 31 -6.43 -25.88 26.23
CA GLN A 31 -5.97 -26.18 24.88
C GLN A 31 -6.45 -25.15 23.84
N LEU A 32 -7.68 -24.64 23.99
CA LEU A 32 -8.21 -23.58 23.14
C LEU A 32 -7.53 -22.24 23.42
N GLN A 33 -7.29 -21.92 24.70
CA GLN A 33 -6.56 -20.72 25.14
C GLN A 33 -5.09 -20.74 24.72
N GLY A 34 -4.42 -21.90 24.78
CA GLY A 34 -3.03 -22.02 24.35
C GLY A 34 -2.88 -21.79 22.84
N ARG A 35 -3.85 -22.25 22.03
CA ARG A 35 -3.86 -22.01 20.58
C ARG A 35 -4.15 -20.55 20.22
N SER A 36 -5.06 -19.89 20.93
CA SER A 36 -5.32 -18.46 20.70
C SER A 36 -4.17 -17.57 21.21
N ALA A 37 -3.54 -17.94 22.34
CA ALA A 37 -2.38 -17.24 22.89
C ALA A 37 -1.15 -17.32 21.99
N TYR A 38 -0.97 -18.42 21.24
CA TYR A 38 0.15 -18.55 20.30
C TYR A 38 -0.10 -17.86 18.95
N ARG A 39 -1.33 -17.91 18.43
CA ARG A 39 -1.67 -17.29 17.13
C ARG A 39 -1.84 -15.78 17.21
N GLY A 40 -2.32 -15.25 18.33
CA GLY A 40 -2.50 -13.82 18.55
C GLY A 40 -1.25 -12.98 18.25
N PRO A 41 -0.06 -13.33 18.81
CA PRO A 41 1.19 -12.64 18.51
C PRO A 41 1.60 -12.70 17.03
N VAL A 42 1.47 -13.86 16.38
CA VAL A 42 1.84 -14.03 14.96
C VAL A 42 0.94 -13.19 14.06
N ASP A 43 -0.37 -13.22 14.29
CA ASP A 43 -1.34 -12.43 13.53
C ASP A 43 -1.14 -10.92 13.77
N ALA A 44 -0.79 -10.51 14.99
CA ALA A 44 -0.47 -9.12 15.31
C ALA A 44 0.78 -8.64 14.56
N VAL A 45 1.85 -9.44 14.55
CA VAL A 45 3.08 -9.15 13.82
C VAL A 45 2.81 -9.06 12.31
N ARG A 46 2.06 -10.01 11.75
CA ARG A 46 1.67 -9.99 10.33
C ARG A 46 0.91 -8.71 9.97
N ARG A 47 -0.11 -8.34 10.75
CA ARG A 47 -0.88 -7.10 10.52
C ARG A 47 0.00 -5.85 10.66
N GLN A 48 0.99 -5.86 11.55
CA GLN A 48 1.93 -4.77 11.68
C GLN A 48 2.83 -4.65 10.44
N HIS A 49 3.36 -5.76 9.92
CA HIS A 49 4.13 -5.75 8.67
C HIS A 49 3.31 -5.26 7.48
N GLN A 50 2.08 -5.74 7.33
CA GLN A 50 1.18 -5.27 6.26
C GLN A 50 0.89 -3.77 6.37
N ARG A 51 0.66 -3.25 7.59
CA ARG A 51 0.48 -1.80 7.82
C ARG A 51 1.71 -0.99 7.41
N ALA A 52 2.90 -1.47 7.76
CA ALA A 52 4.15 -0.81 7.40
C ALA A 52 4.33 -0.81 5.88
N ALA A 53 4.19 -1.96 5.22
CA ALA A 53 4.30 -2.09 3.77
C ALA A 53 3.33 -1.17 3.02
N TYR A 54 2.06 -1.08 3.46
CA TYR A 54 1.08 -0.20 2.85
C TYR A 54 1.41 1.29 3.06
N ALA A 55 1.92 1.65 4.24
CA ALA A 55 2.33 3.01 4.54
C ALA A 55 3.54 3.44 3.72
N ASP A 56 4.54 2.57 3.61
CA ASP A 56 5.76 2.81 2.82
C ASP A 56 5.42 2.98 1.33
N LEU A 57 4.60 2.08 0.78
CA LEU A 57 4.13 2.18 -0.61
C LEU A 57 3.40 3.49 -0.87
N LEU A 58 2.46 3.88 0.00
CA LEU A 58 1.72 5.14 -0.13
C LEU A 58 2.64 6.36 0.01
N GLY A 59 3.62 6.31 0.91
CA GLY A 59 4.61 7.37 1.09
C GLY A 59 5.36 7.67 -0.21
N VAL A 60 5.94 6.63 -0.82
CA VAL A 60 6.68 6.76 -2.09
C VAL A 60 5.74 7.15 -3.24
N ALA A 61 4.54 6.57 -3.33
CA ALA A 61 3.58 6.92 -4.38
C ALA A 61 3.14 8.40 -4.31
N HIS A 62 3.00 8.96 -3.10
CA HIS A 62 2.73 10.39 -2.92
C HIS A 62 3.94 11.28 -3.26
N GLU A 63 5.16 10.82 -2.99
CA GLU A 63 6.38 11.52 -3.43
C GLU A 63 6.50 11.56 -4.96
N LEU A 64 6.23 10.43 -5.61
CA LEU A 64 6.17 10.34 -7.07
C LEU A 64 5.10 11.28 -7.64
N GLN A 65 3.89 11.30 -7.04
CA GLN A 65 2.82 12.22 -7.45
C GLN A 65 3.25 13.68 -7.28
N ARG A 66 3.90 14.04 -6.16
CA ARG A 66 4.42 15.39 -5.94
C ARG A 66 5.47 15.79 -6.99
N ALA A 67 6.37 14.88 -7.35
CA ALA A 67 7.34 15.12 -8.42
C ALA A 67 6.65 15.33 -9.78
N GLY A 68 5.63 14.53 -10.11
CA GLY A 68 4.81 14.71 -11.31
C GLY A 68 4.07 16.06 -11.35
N VAL A 69 3.51 16.49 -10.22
CA VAL A 69 2.87 17.82 -10.08
C VAL A 69 3.90 18.94 -10.27
N ALA A 70 5.10 18.81 -9.70
CA ALA A 70 6.16 19.80 -9.88
C ALA A 70 6.55 19.95 -11.36
N LEU A 71 6.68 18.83 -12.08
CA LEU A 71 6.91 18.81 -13.52
C LEU A 71 5.75 19.46 -14.30
N LEU A 72 4.50 19.19 -13.93
CA LEU A 72 3.35 19.84 -14.54
C LEU A 72 3.32 21.36 -14.30
N CYS A 73 3.65 21.81 -13.09
CA CYS A 73 3.74 23.22 -12.75
C CYS A 73 4.79 23.95 -13.58
N LEU A 74 5.92 23.30 -13.86
CA LEU A 74 6.95 23.83 -14.77
C LEU A 74 6.35 24.17 -16.13
N PHE A 75 5.66 23.21 -16.75
CA PHE A 75 5.08 23.39 -18.08
C PHE A 75 3.89 24.33 -18.12
N ARG A 76 3.26 24.61 -16.97
CA ARG A 76 2.22 25.64 -16.83
C ARG A 76 2.80 27.05 -16.64
N SER A 77 4.10 27.19 -16.36
CA SER A 77 4.74 28.50 -16.25
C SER A 77 4.56 29.29 -17.56
N PRO A 78 4.26 30.60 -17.50
CA PRO A 78 4.24 31.46 -18.68
C PRO A 78 5.59 31.51 -19.40
N ASP A 79 6.67 31.30 -18.64
CA ASP A 79 8.04 31.25 -19.13
C ASP A 79 8.69 29.97 -18.58
N PRO A 80 8.41 28.80 -19.19
CA PRO A 80 9.02 27.56 -18.77
C PRO A 80 10.52 27.58 -19.12
N PRO A 81 11.39 27.05 -18.24
CA PRO A 81 12.82 27.12 -18.48
C PRO A 81 13.18 26.39 -19.76
N GLN A 82 13.86 27.12 -20.64
CA GLN A 82 14.42 26.59 -21.88
C GLN A 82 15.72 25.81 -21.62
N ASP A 83 16.23 25.88 -20.39
CA ASP A 83 17.50 25.27 -20.01
C ASP A 83 17.31 23.82 -19.53
N HIS A 84 17.97 22.91 -20.24
CA HIS A 84 17.93 21.46 -20.03
C HIS A 84 18.28 20.97 -18.61
N PRO A 85 19.25 21.57 -17.86
CA PRO A 85 19.60 21.15 -16.51
C PRO A 85 18.46 21.28 -15.50
N LEU A 86 17.62 22.32 -15.62
CA LEU A 86 16.47 22.52 -14.73
C LEU A 86 15.39 21.46 -14.96
N LEU A 87 15.22 21.02 -16.20
CA LEU A 87 14.30 19.92 -16.52
C LEU A 87 14.82 18.58 -15.97
N GLY A 88 16.11 18.29 -16.14
CA GLY A 88 16.73 17.10 -15.54
C GLY A 88 16.55 17.06 -14.02
N ALA A 89 16.68 18.20 -13.34
CA ALA A 89 16.45 18.32 -11.90
C ALA A 89 15.00 18.01 -11.47
N LEU A 90 14.02 18.10 -12.38
CA LEU A 90 12.60 17.80 -12.11
C LEU A 90 12.19 16.41 -12.60
N VAL A 91 12.84 15.88 -13.64
CA VAL A 91 12.60 14.53 -14.15
C VAL A 91 13.28 13.49 -13.26
N ASN A 92 14.53 13.73 -12.81
CA ASN A 92 15.27 12.77 -11.97
C ASN A 92 14.50 12.33 -10.71
N PRO A 93 13.83 13.23 -9.95
CA PRO A 93 12.98 12.82 -8.83
C PRO A 93 11.84 11.86 -9.23
N VAL A 94 11.26 12.00 -10.42
CA VAL A 94 10.23 11.06 -10.93
C VAL A 94 10.86 9.68 -11.15
N ILE A 95 12.03 9.62 -11.78
CA ILE A 95 12.77 8.37 -12.04
C ILE A 95 13.15 7.68 -10.73
N GLU A 96 13.71 8.45 -9.80
CA GLU A 96 14.16 7.98 -8.48
C GLU A 96 12.99 7.38 -7.72
N LYS A 97 11.89 8.12 -7.58
CA LYS A 97 10.71 7.65 -6.84
C LYS A 97 9.99 6.49 -7.51
N TYR A 98 9.95 6.46 -8.84
CA TYR A 98 9.48 5.29 -9.56
C TYR A 98 10.32 4.04 -9.22
N THR A 99 11.64 4.19 -9.16
CA THR A 99 12.55 3.06 -8.86
C THR A 99 12.39 2.58 -7.42
N GLU A 100 12.24 3.50 -6.47
CA GLU A 100 11.94 3.17 -5.06
C GLU A 100 10.58 2.47 -4.89
N LEU A 101 9.62 2.77 -5.75
CA LEU A 101 8.26 2.22 -5.67
C LEU A 101 8.21 0.70 -6.00
N ILE A 102 9.03 0.24 -6.94
CA ILE A 102 8.99 -1.15 -7.44
C ILE A 102 9.12 -2.20 -6.33
N PRO A 103 10.15 -2.20 -5.47
CA PRO A 103 10.26 -3.22 -4.43
C PRO A 103 9.11 -3.19 -3.41
N LEU A 104 8.49 -2.02 -3.18
CA LEU A 104 7.35 -1.89 -2.28
C LEU A 104 6.08 -2.49 -2.89
N LEU A 105 5.90 -2.35 -4.20
CA LEU A 105 4.82 -3.00 -4.94
C LEU A 105 4.92 -4.52 -4.85
N ASP A 106 6.13 -5.08 -5.02
CA ASP A 106 6.36 -6.52 -4.94
C ASP A 106 6.03 -7.09 -3.55
N VAL A 107 6.37 -6.36 -2.48
CA VAL A 107 6.00 -6.74 -1.10
C VAL A 107 4.49 -6.75 -0.92
N VAL A 108 3.79 -5.72 -1.43
CA VAL A 108 2.33 -5.61 -1.28
C VAL A 108 1.60 -6.66 -2.12
N ASP A 109 2.10 -6.99 -3.30
CA ASP A 109 1.58 -8.08 -4.14
C ASP A 109 1.71 -9.44 -3.42
N LEU A 110 2.86 -9.68 -2.75
CA LEU A 110 3.11 -10.91 -2.02
C LEU A 110 2.31 -11.04 -0.71
N GLU A 111 2.17 -9.95 0.05
CA GLU A 111 1.62 -9.98 1.42
C GLU A 111 0.15 -9.55 1.52
N GLY A 112 -0.34 -8.82 0.53
CA GLY A 112 -1.69 -8.26 0.49
C GLY A 112 -2.75 -9.26 0.02
N PRO A 113 -4.02 -9.08 0.42
CA PRO A 113 -5.12 -9.79 -0.21
C PRO A 113 -5.33 -9.26 -1.63
N ASP A 114 -5.94 -10.07 -2.51
CA ASP A 114 -6.12 -9.75 -3.94
C ASP A 114 -6.63 -8.33 -4.22
N PRO A 115 -7.63 -7.77 -3.50
CA PRO A 115 -8.09 -6.41 -3.77
C PRO A 115 -7.03 -5.33 -3.52
N VAL A 116 -6.14 -5.55 -2.54
CA VAL A 116 -5.05 -4.62 -2.22
C VAL A 116 -3.92 -4.76 -3.24
N ALA A 117 -3.57 -5.98 -3.61
CA ALA A 117 -2.58 -6.26 -4.67
C ALA A 117 -3.01 -5.66 -6.02
N GLN A 118 -4.28 -5.84 -6.40
CA GLN A 118 -4.85 -5.23 -7.61
C GLN A 118 -4.81 -3.70 -7.57
N ALA A 119 -5.10 -3.10 -6.41
CA ALA A 119 -5.01 -1.64 -6.28
C ALA A 119 -3.56 -1.14 -6.33
N ALA A 120 -2.60 -1.89 -5.80
CA ALA A 120 -1.17 -1.59 -5.93
C ALA A 120 -0.70 -1.69 -7.39
N GLN A 121 -1.19 -2.68 -8.13
CA GLN A 121 -0.91 -2.82 -9.56
C GLN A 121 -1.42 -1.61 -10.38
N ARG A 122 -2.55 -1.00 -10.01
CA ARG A 122 -3.00 0.26 -10.63
C ARG A 122 -2.06 1.43 -10.33
N ILE A 123 -1.46 1.48 -9.14
CA ILE A 123 -0.42 2.48 -8.83
C ILE A 123 0.77 2.26 -9.76
N LYS A 124 1.22 1.00 -9.95
CA LYS A 124 2.31 0.67 -10.87
C LYS A 124 2.04 1.15 -12.28
N GLU A 125 0.86 0.84 -12.82
CA GLU A 125 0.47 1.25 -14.18
C GLU A 125 0.45 2.78 -14.34
N ALA A 126 -0.14 3.49 -13.38
CA ALA A 126 -0.16 4.94 -13.38
C ALA A 126 1.25 5.55 -13.24
N ALA A 127 2.09 4.96 -12.39
CA ALA A 127 3.47 5.36 -12.18
C ALA A 127 4.33 5.18 -13.44
N VAL A 128 4.15 4.06 -14.16
CA VAL A 128 4.78 3.83 -15.47
C VAL A 128 4.39 4.92 -16.45
N GLY A 129 3.09 5.22 -16.59
CA GLY A 129 2.62 6.27 -17.50
C GLY A 129 3.20 7.65 -17.19
N LEU A 130 3.33 8.00 -15.90
CA LEU A 130 3.98 9.24 -15.48
C LEU A 130 5.47 9.26 -15.79
N MET A 131 6.18 8.16 -15.49
CA MET A 131 7.61 8.00 -15.74
C MET A 131 7.95 8.09 -17.23
N GLU A 132 7.22 7.35 -18.08
CA GLU A 132 7.39 7.38 -19.53
C GLU A 132 7.16 8.79 -20.08
N THR A 133 6.11 9.48 -19.60
CA THR A 133 5.82 10.86 -20.01
C THR A 133 6.95 11.82 -19.59
N ALA A 134 7.51 11.65 -18.38
CA ALA A 134 8.61 12.48 -17.90
C ALA A 134 9.92 12.24 -18.68
N VAL A 135 10.27 10.98 -18.95
CA VAL A 135 11.46 10.62 -19.73
C VAL A 135 11.35 11.10 -21.17
N TRP A 136 10.21 10.86 -21.82
CA TRP A 136 9.94 11.34 -23.17
C TRP A 136 10.08 12.87 -23.26
N THR A 137 9.57 13.58 -22.25
CA THR A 137 9.68 15.03 -22.13
C THR A 137 11.12 15.49 -22.05
N ASN A 138 11.94 14.83 -21.22
CA ASN A 138 13.37 15.10 -21.12
C ASN A 138 14.09 14.88 -22.45
N GLN A 139 13.84 13.72 -23.08
CA GLN A 139 14.51 13.34 -24.31
C GLN A 139 14.21 14.31 -25.45
N ARG A 140 12.96 14.73 -25.61
CA ARG A 140 12.56 15.65 -26.69
C ARG A 140 13.10 17.06 -26.52
N LEU A 141 13.35 17.49 -25.29
CA LEU A 141 14.00 18.77 -25.00
C LEU A 141 15.53 18.66 -25.12
N SER A 142 16.10 17.48 -24.86
CA SER A 142 17.55 17.20 -24.97
C SER A 142 18.08 17.15 -26.40
N THR A 143 17.28 16.69 -27.36
CA THR A 143 17.74 16.48 -28.76
C THR A 143 17.89 17.76 -29.55
N GLY A 144 17.60 18.93 -28.97
CA GLY A 144 17.78 20.22 -29.64
C GLY A 144 16.90 20.41 -30.88
N GLU A 145 15.95 19.51 -31.16
CA GLU A 145 14.98 19.67 -32.26
C GLU A 145 14.07 20.90 -32.02
N SER A 146 14.11 21.45 -30.81
CA SER A 146 13.58 22.74 -30.39
C SER A 146 14.59 23.90 -30.54
N THR A 147 15.46 23.89 -31.56
CA THR A 147 16.24 25.10 -31.89
C THR A 147 15.32 26.20 -32.43
N ILE A 148 15.05 27.19 -31.56
CA ILE A 148 14.97 28.63 -31.85
C ILE A 148 13.64 29.18 -32.44
N ASN A 149 12.50 28.47 -32.35
CA ASN A 149 11.20 29.12 -32.55
C ASN A 149 10.34 29.10 -31.26
N PRO A 150 10.07 30.26 -30.64
CA PRO A 150 9.18 30.38 -29.48
C PRO A 150 7.81 29.73 -29.70
N GLU A 151 7.30 29.75 -30.93
CA GLU A 151 6.03 29.11 -31.30
C GLU A 151 6.11 27.58 -31.19
N HIS A 152 7.27 26.97 -31.49
CA HIS A 152 7.44 25.52 -31.40
C HIS A 152 7.50 25.04 -29.94
N TYR A 153 8.09 25.85 -29.06
CA TYR A 153 8.19 25.55 -27.63
C TYR A 153 6.82 25.56 -26.93
N THR A 154 5.97 26.54 -27.25
CA THR A 154 4.60 26.61 -26.69
C THR A 154 3.72 25.43 -27.14
N VAL A 155 3.91 24.91 -28.35
CA VAL A 155 3.23 23.69 -28.83
C VAL A 155 3.71 22.45 -28.07
N VAL A 156 5.02 22.30 -27.85
CA VAL A 156 5.59 21.18 -27.08
C VAL A 156 5.14 21.23 -25.62
N ALA A 157 5.18 22.39 -24.97
CA ALA A 157 4.71 22.57 -23.60
C ALA A 157 3.22 22.24 -23.47
N ARG A 158 2.38 22.64 -24.43
CA ARG A 158 0.95 22.30 -24.45
C ARG A 158 0.71 20.79 -24.65
N ALA A 159 1.44 20.15 -25.56
CA ALA A 159 1.36 18.71 -25.76
C ALA A 159 1.80 17.94 -24.50
N GLN A 160 2.83 18.43 -23.81
CA GLN A 160 3.31 17.85 -22.54
C GLN A 160 2.29 18.01 -21.41
N GLN A 161 1.63 19.15 -21.30
CA GLN A 161 0.51 19.31 -20.35
C GLN A 161 -0.61 18.31 -20.63
N GLN A 162 -0.95 18.08 -21.90
CA GLN A 162 -2.00 17.13 -22.28
C GLN A 162 -1.68 15.68 -21.91
N LEU A 163 -0.40 15.32 -21.75
CA LEU A 163 0.05 14.00 -21.31
C LEU A 163 0.26 13.92 -19.79
N LEU A 164 0.85 14.94 -19.18
CA LEU A 164 1.15 14.96 -17.75
C LEU A 164 -0.09 15.10 -16.88
N ILE A 165 -1.09 15.89 -17.30
CA ILE A 165 -2.35 16.06 -16.56
C ILE A 165 -3.05 14.71 -16.32
N PRO A 166 -3.35 13.90 -17.36
CA PRO A 166 -4.00 12.61 -17.14
C PRO A 166 -3.10 11.61 -16.40
N ALA A 167 -1.77 11.64 -16.59
CA ALA A 167 -0.86 10.76 -15.86
C ALA A 167 -0.85 11.04 -14.35
N VAL A 168 -0.75 12.31 -13.95
CA VAL A 168 -0.81 12.71 -12.53
C VAL A 168 -2.19 12.39 -11.93
N ALA A 169 -3.27 12.67 -12.64
CA ALA A 169 -4.63 12.36 -12.19
C ALA A 169 -4.87 10.84 -12.05
N SER A 170 -4.31 10.05 -12.96
CA SER A 170 -4.36 8.59 -12.89
C SER A 170 -3.66 8.06 -11.64
N LEU A 171 -2.48 8.59 -11.31
CA LEU A 171 -1.74 8.20 -10.10
C LEU A 171 -2.49 8.61 -8.82
N GLU A 172 -3.09 9.79 -8.79
CA GLU A 172 -3.94 10.24 -7.68
C GLU A 172 -5.15 9.31 -7.46
N GLY A 173 -5.82 8.93 -8.56
CA GLY A 173 -6.92 7.96 -8.52
C GLY A 173 -6.48 6.60 -7.99
N ALA A 174 -5.35 6.09 -8.47
CA ALA A 174 -4.79 4.82 -8.01
C ALA A 174 -4.41 4.84 -6.52
N ASN A 175 -3.80 5.94 -6.03
CA ASN A 175 -3.50 6.13 -4.61
C ASN A 175 -4.77 6.12 -3.73
N THR A 176 -5.85 6.71 -4.23
CA THR A 176 -7.16 6.73 -3.55
C THR A 176 -7.77 5.33 -3.47
N ASP A 177 -7.75 4.59 -4.59
CA ASP A 177 -8.24 3.21 -4.65
C ASP A 177 -7.46 2.29 -3.71
N PHE A 178 -6.13 2.40 -3.71
CA PHE A 178 -5.27 1.65 -2.81
C PHE A 178 -5.55 1.95 -1.35
N THR A 179 -5.67 3.23 -0.99
CA THR A 179 -6.01 3.65 0.38
C THR A 179 -7.34 3.04 0.83
N LYS A 180 -8.34 3.01 -0.06
CA LYS A 180 -9.65 2.41 0.23
C LYS A 180 -9.55 0.90 0.45
N ALA A 181 -8.83 0.18 -0.42
CA ALA A 181 -8.61 -1.25 -0.30
C ALA A 181 -7.80 -1.59 0.98
N ALA A 182 -6.68 -0.90 1.22
CA ALA A 182 -5.86 -1.08 2.41
C ALA A 182 -6.67 -0.84 3.69
N ARG A 183 -7.48 0.22 3.73
CA ARG A 183 -8.36 0.50 4.88
C ARG A 183 -9.39 -0.60 5.11
N ALA A 184 -10.04 -1.10 4.06
CA ALA A 184 -10.99 -2.21 4.19
C ALA A 184 -10.30 -3.46 4.75
N HIS A 185 -9.05 -3.74 4.32
CA HIS A 185 -8.25 -4.86 4.82
C HIS A 185 -7.85 -4.72 6.27
N LEU A 186 -7.30 -3.58 6.65
CA LEU A 186 -6.85 -3.36 8.01
C LEU A 186 -8.00 -3.31 9.03
N ASN A 187 -9.21 -2.99 8.58
CA ASN A 187 -10.43 -2.93 9.41
C ASN A 187 -11.27 -4.22 9.36
N GLY A 188 -10.89 -5.21 8.57
CA GLY A 188 -11.63 -6.48 8.44
C GLY A 188 -13.01 -6.33 7.77
N ALA A 189 -13.17 -5.36 6.86
CA ALA A 189 -14.43 -5.05 6.19
C ALA A 189 -14.63 -5.77 4.84
N TRP A 190 -14.29 -7.07 4.79
CA TRP A 190 -14.42 -7.91 3.58
C TRP A 190 -15.43 -9.03 3.79
#